data_AF-W2FRA6-F1
#
_entry.id   AF-W2FRA6-F1
#
_cell.length_a   1.000
_cell.length_b   1.000
_cell.length_c   1.000
_cell.angle_alpha   90.00
_cell.angle_beta   90.00
_cell.angle_gamma   90.00
#
_symmetry.space_group_name_H-M   'P 1'
#
loop_
_entity.id
_entity.type
_entity.pdbx_description
1 polymer ?
#
loop_
_entity_poly.entity_id
_entity_poly.type
_entity_poly.pdbx_seq_one_letter_code
_entity_poly.pdbx_strand_id
1 'polypeptide(L)'
;MVTPSPSIDFIIPGLSCLLSEALVTAADHCHDMRENQHMCIHVCDRLHGILRQFSDTNDNSRGHFGDIVTSFVNFLLKRSELSFIKRLANNRKVEETILSFHEDIDRLLLSMEKNLADWRQQWMIDRQNTLEEFEALANNNQVLTAEKGSTSFMEGLFMLKFELNYKADKYRTDAIAEHHLQLMRRTLNKLLRMSNVKLPAIPEWFIPRDDVDFNANM
;
A
#
# COMPACT_ATOMS: atom_id res chain seq x y z
N MET A 1 29.68 -14.88 4.81
CA MET A 1 28.39 -15.12 5.48
C MET A 1 28.51 -14.54 6.87
N VAL A 2 27.87 -13.40 7.13
CA VAL A 2 27.89 -12.75 8.45
C VAL A 2 26.58 -13.16 9.13
N THR A 3 26.67 -13.99 10.16
CA THR A 3 25.55 -14.28 11.06
C THR A 3 25.21 -13.00 11.82
N PRO A 4 23.93 -12.58 11.90
CA PRO A 4 23.55 -11.42 12.69
C PRO A 4 23.88 -11.66 14.17
N SER A 5 24.44 -10.65 14.84
CA SER A 5 24.79 -10.72 16.26
C SER A 5 23.54 -11.05 17.11
N PRO A 6 23.59 -12.04 18.02
CA PRO A 6 22.42 -12.60 18.70
C PRO A 6 21.71 -11.66 19.70
N SER A 7 22.10 -10.39 19.79
CA SER A 7 21.56 -9.42 20.75
C SER A 7 20.36 -8.61 20.23
N ILE A 8 20.11 -8.63 18.92
CA ILE A 8 19.19 -7.69 18.25
C ILE A 8 17.88 -8.35 17.84
N ASP A 9 17.89 -9.67 17.62
CA ASP A 9 16.72 -10.42 17.17
C ASP A 9 15.79 -10.75 18.34
N PHE A 10 14.58 -10.19 18.33
CA PHE A 10 13.57 -10.37 19.37
C PHE A 10 12.23 -10.81 18.77
N ILE A 11 11.35 -11.37 19.61
CA ILE A 11 10.03 -11.84 19.18
C ILE A 11 9.12 -10.63 18.95
N ILE A 12 8.52 -10.57 17.76
CA ILE A 12 7.53 -9.55 17.40
C ILE A 12 6.16 -9.92 18.01
N PRO A 13 5.61 -9.11 18.94
CA PRO A 13 4.25 -9.31 19.40
C PRO A 13 3.26 -9.24 18.23
N GLY A 14 2.33 -10.20 18.14
CA GLY A 14 1.32 -10.25 17.07
C GLY A 14 1.68 -11.11 15.86
N LEU A 15 2.97 -11.33 15.55
CA LEU A 15 3.42 -12.24 14.49
C LEU A 15 3.95 -13.58 15.03
N SER A 16 4.32 -13.64 16.32
CA SER A 16 4.87 -14.84 16.97
C SER A 16 6.13 -15.42 16.29
N CYS A 17 6.89 -14.59 15.58
CA CYS A 17 8.15 -14.94 14.94
C CYS A 17 9.26 -13.94 15.33
N LEU A 18 10.50 -14.27 14.99
CA LEU A 18 11.62 -13.36 15.19
C LEU A 18 11.52 -12.16 14.24
N LEU A 19 12.03 -11.01 14.68
CA LEU A 19 12.11 -9.80 13.87
C LEU A 19 12.82 -10.04 12.52
N SER A 20 13.91 -10.81 12.52
CA SER A 20 14.62 -11.18 11.30
C SER A 20 13.76 -12.02 10.34
N GLU A 21 13.01 -12.98 10.87
CA GLU A 21 12.06 -13.81 10.12
C GLU A 21 10.91 -12.98 9.55
N ALA A 22 10.33 -12.09 10.36
CA ALA A 22 9.27 -11.18 9.93
C ALA A 22 9.69 -10.30 8.75
N LEU A 23 10.93 -9.81 8.75
CA LEU A 23 11.47 -8.99 7.66
C LEU A 23 11.76 -9.79 6.39
N VAL A 24 12.18 -11.06 6.52
CA VAL A 24 12.28 -11.98 5.36
C VAL A 24 10.89 -12.20 4.76
N THR A 25 9.88 -12.52 5.59
CA THR A 25 8.49 -12.67 5.14
C THR A 25 7.96 -11.39 4.48
N ALA A 26 8.28 -10.22 5.03
CA ALA A 26 7.91 -8.94 4.43
C ALA A 26 8.56 -8.77 3.05
N ALA A 27 9.86 -9.08 2.92
CA ALA A 27 10.57 -8.99 1.65
C ALA A 27 9.93 -9.90 0.58
N ASP A 28 9.60 -11.15 0.93
CA ASP A 28 8.93 -12.07 0.02
C ASP A 28 7.57 -11.51 -0.44
N HIS A 29 6.74 -11.03 0.49
CA HIS A 29 5.45 -10.44 0.14
C HIS A 29 5.54 -9.13 -0.64
N CYS A 30 6.59 -8.32 -0.44
CA CYS A 30 6.84 -7.16 -1.29
C CYS A 30 7.03 -7.57 -2.75
N HIS A 31 7.70 -8.71 -3.02
CA HIS A 31 7.90 -9.21 -4.39
C HIS A 31 6.62 -9.74 -5.04
N ASP A 32 5.66 -10.19 -4.23
CA ASP A 32 4.37 -10.69 -4.71
C ASP A 32 3.35 -9.55 -4.98
N MET A 33 3.68 -8.30 -4.63
CA MET A 33 2.83 -7.14 -4.89
C MET A 33 2.66 -6.91 -6.39
N ARG A 34 1.40 -6.80 -6.85
CA ARG A 34 1.09 -6.56 -8.27
C ARG A 34 1.44 -5.14 -8.73
N GLU A 35 1.00 -4.14 -7.97
CA GLU A 35 1.32 -2.73 -8.12
C GLU A 35 1.88 -2.23 -6.78
N ASN A 36 2.61 -1.11 -6.79
CA ASN A 36 3.32 -0.56 -5.61
C ASN A 36 4.47 -1.45 -5.09
N GLN A 37 4.93 -2.44 -5.88
CA GLN A 37 6.01 -3.35 -5.50
C GLN A 37 7.26 -2.57 -5.06
N HIS A 38 7.76 -1.66 -5.89
CA HIS A 38 8.97 -0.89 -5.58
C HIS A 38 8.81 -0.02 -4.33
N MET A 39 7.64 0.59 -4.12
CA MET A 39 7.39 1.36 -2.90
C MET A 39 7.51 0.49 -1.65
N CYS A 40 6.93 -0.72 -1.68
CA CYS A 40 6.98 -1.66 -0.57
C CYS A 40 8.40 -2.20 -0.35
N ILE A 41 9.14 -2.50 -1.43
CA ILE A 41 10.55 -2.90 -1.36
C ILE A 41 11.38 -1.82 -0.67
N HIS A 42 11.23 -0.54 -1.04
CA HIS A 42 12.00 0.53 -0.42
C HIS A 42 11.64 0.79 1.05
N VAL A 43 10.39 0.55 1.48
CA VAL A 43 10.08 0.49 2.93
C VAL A 43 10.84 -0.66 3.59
N CYS A 44 10.79 -1.85 2.99
CA CYS A 44 11.45 -3.04 3.51
C CYS A 44 12.97 -2.86 3.61
N ASP A 45 13.61 -2.24 2.61
CA ASP A 45 15.04 -1.92 2.62
C ASP A 45 15.42 -0.99 3.77
N ARG A 46 14.57 0.01 4.05
CA ARG A 46 14.78 0.91 5.19
C ARG A 46 14.66 0.18 6.52
N LEU A 47 13.69 -0.72 6.67
CA LEU A 47 13.56 -1.55 7.88
C LEU A 47 14.77 -2.49 8.07
N HIS A 48 15.28 -3.10 7.00
CA HIS A 48 16.51 -3.88 7.03
C HIS A 48 17.74 -3.02 7.37
N GLY A 49 17.78 -1.79 6.85
CA GLY A 49 18.81 -0.80 7.17
C GLY A 49 18.84 -0.47 8.66
N ILE A 50 17.67 -0.28 9.28
CA ILE A 50 17.52 -0.11 10.72
C ILE A 50 18.05 -1.35 11.45
N LEU A 51 17.58 -2.56 11.12
CA LEU A 51 17.99 -3.80 11.78
C LEU A 51 19.52 -3.96 11.82
N ARG A 52 20.20 -3.67 10.71
CA ARG A 52 21.68 -3.75 10.60
C ARG A 52 22.40 -2.73 11.48
N GLN A 53 21.77 -1.60 11.75
CA GLN A 53 22.32 -0.49 12.55
C GLN A 53 21.74 -0.46 13.97
N PHE A 54 20.87 -1.43 14.30
CA PHE A 54 20.09 -1.42 15.53
C PHE A 54 21.00 -1.78 16.71
N SER A 55 21.59 -0.75 17.30
CA SER A 55 22.43 -0.87 18.51
C SER A 55 21.69 -0.42 19.77
N ASP A 56 20.44 0.02 19.63
CA ASP A 56 19.70 0.60 20.74
C ASP A 56 19.15 -0.52 21.64
N THR A 57 19.46 -0.42 22.93
CA THR A 57 18.97 -1.34 23.97
C THR A 57 17.72 -0.81 24.65
N ASN A 58 17.26 0.40 24.28
CA ASN A 58 16.03 0.98 24.79
C ASN A 58 14.80 0.17 24.36
N ASP A 59 14.09 -0.38 25.33
CA ASP A 59 12.88 -1.18 25.11
C ASP A 59 11.80 -0.40 24.36
N ASN A 60 11.73 0.93 24.51
CA ASN A 60 10.76 1.76 23.76
C ASN A 60 11.07 1.79 22.25
N SER A 61 12.33 1.97 21.86
CA SER A 61 12.76 1.95 20.45
C SER A 61 12.55 0.56 19.84
N ARG A 62 12.80 -0.50 20.62
CA ARG A 62 12.54 -1.89 20.21
C ARG A 62 11.06 -2.17 20.01
N GLY A 63 10.23 -1.75 20.96
CA GLY A 63 8.77 -1.86 20.86
C GLY A 63 8.24 -1.14 19.62
N HIS A 64 8.61 0.13 19.44
CA HIS A 64 8.17 0.92 18.29
C HIS A 64 8.63 0.31 16.96
N PHE A 65 9.87 -0.20 16.88
CA PHE A 65 10.33 -0.90 15.69
C PHE A 65 9.52 -2.18 15.41
N GLY A 66 9.25 -2.97 16.45
CA GLY A 66 8.40 -4.15 16.35
C GLY A 66 6.98 -3.83 15.88
N ASP A 67 6.40 -2.72 16.35
CA ASP A 67 5.06 -2.25 15.95
C ASP A 67 5.01 -1.86 14.46
N ILE A 68 6.05 -1.16 13.97
CA ILE A 68 6.17 -0.79 12.55
C ILE A 68 6.26 -2.05 11.70
N VAL A 69 7.12 -3.01 12.06
CA VAL A 69 7.29 -4.27 11.30
C VAL A 69 6.01 -5.09 11.31
N THR A 70 5.35 -5.22 12.47
CA THR A 70 4.06 -5.91 12.59
C THR A 70 3.01 -5.28 11.67
N SER A 71 2.90 -3.96 11.71
CA SER A 71 1.94 -3.21 10.91
C SER A 71 2.24 -3.34 9.41
N PHE A 72 3.51 -3.32 9.02
CA PHE A 72 3.93 -3.47 7.64
C PHE A 72 3.66 -4.88 7.10
N VAL A 73 4.00 -5.93 7.85
CA VAL A 73 3.69 -7.32 7.48
C VAL A 73 2.18 -7.52 7.35
N ASN A 74 1.40 -7.04 8.33
CA ASN A 74 -0.06 -7.11 8.27
C ASN A 74 -0.64 -6.35 7.08
N PHE A 75 -0.06 -5.19 6.75
CA PHE A 75 -0.42 -4.44 5.56
C PHE A 75 -0.19 -5.28 4.30
N LEU A 76 1.00 -5.90 4.13
CA LEU A 76 1.32 -6.74 2.98
C LEU A 76 0.39 -7.96 2.87
N LEU A 77 0.14 -8.66 3.98
CA LEU A 77 -0.75 -9.82 4.03
C LEU A 77 -2.20 -9.48 3.65
N LYS A 78 -2.69 -8.31 4.06
CA LYS A 78 -4.04 -7.83 3.72
C LYS A 78 -4.21 -7.51 2.24
N ARG A 79 -3.14 -7.39 1.45
CA ARG A 79 -3.21 -7.02 0.02
C ARG A 79 -3.53 -8.19 -0.92
N SER A 80 -4.09 -9.29 -0.40
CA SER A 80 -4.57 -10.42 -1.18
C SER A 80 -5.65 -10.05 -2.22
N GLU A 81 -5.46 -10.55 -3.45
CA GLU A 81 -6.40 -10.67 -4.58
C GLU A 81 -7.61 -9.72 -4.62
N LEU A 82 -7.34 -8.42 -4.72
CA LEU A 82 -8.32 -7.46 -5.22
C LEU A 82 -8.31 -7.49 -6.76
N SER A 83 -9.46 -7.33 -7.40
CA SER A 83 -9.53 -7.14 -8.85
C SER A 83 -8.83 -5.83 -9.26
N PHE A 84 -8.37 -5.72 -10.51
CA PHE A 84 -7.66 -4.54 -11.00
C PHE A 84 -8.43 -3.24 -10.73
N ILE A 85 -9.74 -3.23 -10.94
CA ILE A 85 -10.57 -2.05 -10.71
C ILE A 85 -10.54 -1.63 -9.23
N LYS A 86 -10.60 -2.59 -8.32
CA LYS A 86 -10.56 -2.32 -6.87
C LYS A 86 -9.17 -1.81 -6.45
N ARG A 87 -8.10 -2.37 -7.03
CA ARG A 87 -6.72 -1.89 -6.79
C ARG A 87 -6.54 -0.46 -7.27
N LEU A 88 -7.01 -0.15 -8.47
CA LEU A 88 -6.97 1.21 -9.04
C LEU A 88 -7.73 2.22 -8.17
N ALA A 89 -8.94 1.88 -7.70
CA ALA A 89 -9.73 2.73 -6.82
C ALA A 89 -9.04 2.96 -5.46
N ASN A 90 -8.44 1.91 -4.89
CA ASN A 90 -7.88 1.97 -3.54
C ASN A 90 -6.46 2.55 -3.47
N ASN A 91 -5.82 2.79 -4.61
CA ASN A 91 -4.39 3.11 -4.66
C ASN A 91 -4.00 4.33 -3.82
N ARG A 92 -4.87 5.35 -3.73
CA ARG A 92 -4.61 6.52 -2.86
C ARG A 92 -4.38 6.11 -1.41
N LYS A 93 -5.23 5.24 -0.87
CA LYS A 93 -5.13 4.76 0.51
C LYS A 93 -3.89 3.87 0.68
N VAL A 94 -3.56 3.09 -0.35
CA VAL A 94 -2.33 2.27 -0.38
C VAL A 94 -1.11 3.18 -0.29
N GLU A 95 -1.00 4.18 -1.15
CA GLU A 95 0.09 5.17 -1.13
C GLU A 95 0.17 5.91 0.20
N GLU A 96 -0.96 6.38 0.75
CA GLU A 96 -1.02 7.05 2.06
C GLU A 96 -0.47 6.14 3.19
N THR A 97 -0.79 4.84 3.15
CA THR A 97 -0.29 3.87 4.14
C THR A 97 1.20 3.58 3.97
N ILE A 98 1.69 3.48 2.73
CA ILE A 98 3.12 3.26 2.47
C ILE A 98 3.94 4.48 2.89
N LEU A 99 3.42 5.67 2.59
CA LEU A 99 4.00 6.94 3.02
C LEU A 99 4.10 7.00 4.56
N SER A 100 3.05 6.60 5.27
CA SER A 100 3.08 6.63 6.74
C SER A 100 4.17 5.72 7.33
N PHE A 101 4.44 4.56 6.72
CA PHE A 101 5.57 3.72 7.15
C PHE A 101 6.91 4.42 7.00
N HIS A 102 7.11 5.15 5.89
CA HIS A 102 8.33 5.93 5.72
C HIS A 102 8.48 7.03 6.77
N GLU A 103 7.39 7.67 7.18
CA GLU A 103 7.37 8.68 8.23
C GLU A 103 7.53 8.08 9.64
N ASP A 104 6.94 6.92 9.91
CA ASP A 104 7.15 6.17 11.16
C ASP A 104 8.62 5.76 11.32
N ILE A 105 9.26 5.32 10.24
CA ILE A 105 10.70 5.04 10.23
C ILE A 105 11.50 6.31 10.52
N ASP A 106 11.17 7.46 9.91
CA ASP A 106 11.85 8.73 10.20
C ASP A 106 11.67 9.11 11.69
N ARG A 107 10.47 8.96 12.25
CA ARG A 107 10.18 9.20 13.68
C ARG A 107 11.02 8.31 14.59
N LEU A 108 11.11 7.02 14.28
CA LEU A 108 11.95 6.07 15.03
C LEU A 108 13.44 6.48 14.96
N LEU A 109 13.96 6.76 13.76
CA LEU A 109 15.37 7.16 13.59
C LEU A 109 15.71 8.45 14.34
N LEU A 110 14.82 9.45 14.33
CA LEU A 110 14.99 10.68 15.11
C LEU A 110 15.04 10.40 16.61
N SER A 111 14.18 9.51 17.13
CA SER A 111 14.18 9.14 18.55
C SER A 111 15.47 8.43 18.99
N MET A 112 16.19 7.81 18.04
CA MET A 112 17.46 7.13 18.25
C MET A 112 18.68 8.02 17.91
N GLU A 113 18.46 9.31 17.64
CA GLU A 113 19.48 10.27 17.19
C GLU A 113 20.29 9.79 15.97
N LYS A 114 19.61 9.07 15.06
CA LYS A 114 20.20 8.54 13.82
C LYS A 114 19.93 9.47 12.64
N ASN A 115 20.77 9.34 11.61
CA ASN A 115 20.61 10.10 10.38
C ASN A 115 19.36 9.66 9.60
N LEU A 116 18.67 10.64 9.02
CA LEU A 116 17.55 10.41 8.12
C LEU A 116 18.04 10.15 6.70
N ALA A 117 17.45 9.17 6.04
CA ALA A 117 17.64 8.96 4.61
C ALA A 117 16.78 9.96 3.81
N ASP A 118 17.29 10.45 2.68
CA ASP A 118 16.48 11.23 1.74
C ASP A 118 15.71 10.29 0.79
N TRP A 119 14.66 9.66 1.31
CA TRP A 119 13.84 8.69 0.59
C TRP A 119 12.76 9.36 -0.28
N ARG A 120 12.53 10.67 -0.14
CA ARG A 120 11.41 11.38 -0.78
C ARG A 120 11.57 11.47 -2.30
N GLN A 121 12.80 11.57 -2.79
CA GLN A 121 13.04 11.54 -4.24
C GLN A 121 12.69 10.17 -4.82
N GLN A 122 13.13 9.08 -4.17
CA GLN A 122 12.82 7.72 -4.59
C GLN A 122 11.31 7.44 -4.54
N TRP A 123 10.63 7.92 -3.50
CA TRP A 123 9.18 7.85 -3.37
C TRP A 123 8.44 8.46 -4.57
N MET A 124 8.89 9.62 -5.06
CA MET A 124 8.27 10.24 -6.24
C MET A 124 8.48 9.42 -7.51
N ILE A 125 9.64 8.77 -7.65
CA ILE A 125 9.92 7.87 -8.77
C ILE A 125 9.01 6.63 -8.70
N ASP A 126 8.88 6.02 -7.53
CA ASP A 126 8.07 4.82 -7.36
C ASP A 126 6.57 5.08 -7.61
N ARG A 127 6.08 6.26 -7.20
CA ARG A 127 4.72 6.74 -7.51
C ARG A 127 4.48 6.90 -9.00
N GLN A 128 5.44 7.48 -9.71
CA GLN A 128 5.36 7.62 -11.15
C GLN A 128 5.33 6.26 -11.86
N ASN A 129 6.21 5.33 -11.46
CA ASN A 129 6.24 3.97 -12.02
C ASN A 129 4.93 3.22 -11.79
N THR A 130 4.38 3.32 -10.57
CA THR A 130 3.10 2.67 -10.23
C THR A 130 1.94 3.23 -11.07
N LEU A 131 1.92 4.55 -11.31
CA LEU A 131 0.92 5.15 -12.19
C LEU A 131 1.03 4.60 -13.62
N GLU A 132 2.24 4.44 -14.15
CA GLU A 132 2.47 3.87 -15.48
C GLU A 132 2.01 2.40 -15.57
N GLU A 133 2.22 1.60 -14.52
CA GLU A 133 1.69 0.23 -14.40
C GLU A 133 0.15 0.23 -14.49
N PHE A 134 -0.51 1.11 -13.74
CA PHE A 134 -1.98 1.26 -13.80
C PHE A 134 -2.45 1.71 -15.19
N GLU A 135 -1.74 2.62 -15.85
CA GLU A 135 -2.07 3.07 -17.20
C GLU A 135 -1.97 1.92 -18.22
N ALA A 136 -0.91 1.12 -18.15
CA ALA A 136 -0.73 -0.04 -19.01
C ALA A 136 -1.90 -1.04 -18.87
N LEU A 137 -2.30 -1.32 -17.64
CA LEU A 137 -3.42 -2.21 -17.33
C LEU A 137 -4.78 -1.64 -17.78
N ALA A 138 -5.03 -0.35 -17.55
CA ALA A 138 -6.26 0.33 -17.99
C ALA A 138 -6.39 0.38 -19.53
N ASN A 139 -5.26 0.40 -20.24
CA ASN A 139 -5.23 0.38 -21.69
C ASN A 139 -5.31 -1.04 -22.27
N ASN A 140 -5.09 -2.08 -21.46
CA ASN A 140 -5.18 -3.47 -21.90
C ASN A 140 -6.64 -3.97 -21.95
N ASN A 141 -7.16 -4.18 -23.16
CA ASN A 141 -8.54 -4.65 -23.36
C ASN A 141 -8.80 -6.06 -22.82
N GLN A 142 -7.80 -6.94 -22.75
CA GLN A 142 -7.94 -8.28 -22.17
C GLN A 142 -8.18 -8.18 -20.67
N VAL A 143 -7.41 -7.33 -19.98
CA VAL A 143 -7.60 -7.05 -18.53
C VAL A 143 -9.00 -6.51 -18.26
N LEU A 144 -9.45 -5.51 -19.02
CA LEU A 144 -10.79 -4.94 -18.83
C LEU A 144 -11.92 -5.92 -19.15
N THR A 145 -11.71 -6.82 -20.11
CA THR A 145 -12.69 -7.87 -20.43
C THR A 145 -12.78 -8.90 -19.31
N ALA A 146 -11.63 -9.29 -18.74
CA ALA A 146 -11.59 -10.18 -17.58
C ALA A 146 -12.28 -9.54 -16.35
N GLU A 147 -12.00 -8.26 -16.08
CA GLU A 147 -12.65 -7.52 -15.00
C GLU A 147 -14.17 -7.44 -15.18
N LYS A 148 -14.65 -7.17 -16.39
CA LYS A 148 -16.10 -7.18 -16.71
C LYS A 148 -16.75 -8.53 -16.40
N GLY A 149 -16.03 -9.63 -16.60
CA GLY A 149 -16.50 -10.98 -16.31
C GLY A 149 -16.40 -11.38 -14.83
N SER A 150 -15.74 -10.57 -13.99
CA SER A 150 -15.55 -10.86 -12.57
C SER A 150 -16.84 -10.70 -11.75
N THR A 151 -17.00 -11.52 -10.73
CA THR A 151 -18.06 -11.38 -9.72
C THR A 151 -17.94 -10.08 -8.91
N SER A 152 -16.74 -9.49 -8.83
CA SER A 152 -16.48 -8.22 -8.14
C SER A 152 -16.66 -6.98 -9.02
N PHE A 153 -17.11 -7.14 -10.28
CA PHE A 153 -17.14 -6.06 -11.26
C PHE A 153 -17.96 -4.85 -10.78
N MET A 154 -19.20 -5.09 -10.33
CA MET A 154 -20.09 -4.02 -9.87
C MET A 154 -19.52 -3.30 -8.65
N GLU A 155 -18.97 -4.03 -7.68
CA GLU A 155 -18.33 -3.46 -6.50
C GLU A 155 -17.18 -2.53 -6.90
N GLY A 156 -16.29 -2.98 -7.80
CA GLY A 156 -15.21 -2.15 -8.33
C GLY A 156 -15.70 -0.88 -9.02
N LEU A 157 -16.77 -0.95 -9.80
CA LEU A 157 -17.36 0.24 -10.43
C LEU A 157 -17.89 1.25 -9.38
N PHE A 158 -18.53 0.76 -8.32
CA PHE A 158 -18.98 1.62 -7.23
C PHE A 158 -17.81 2.26 -6.48
N MET A 159 -16.73 1.51 -6.25
CA MET A 159 -15.52 2.04 -5.61
C MET A 159 -14.86 3.15 -6.43
N LEU A 160 -14.69 2.94 -7.75
CA LEU A 160 -14.19 4.00 -8.64
C LEU A 160 -15.08 5.24 -8.61
N LYS A 161 -16.40 5.05 -8.74
CA LYS A 161 -17.34 6.17 -8.72
C LYS A 161 -17.35 6.88 -7.36
N PHE A 162 -17.14 6.15 -6.26
CA PHE A 162 -17.07 6.71 -4.91
C PHE A 162 -15.86 7.63 -4.77
N GLU A 163 -14.67 7.14 -5.11
CA GLU A 163 -13.45 7.95 -5.06
C GLU A 163 -13.58 9.20 -5.97
N LEU A 164 -14.12 9.04 -7.17
CA LEU A 164 -14.34 10.15 -8.11
C LEU A 164 -15.35 11.20 -7.60
N ASN A 165 -16.39 10.78 -6.89
CA ASN A 165 -17.46 11.69 -6.44
C ASN A 165 -17.16 12.34 -5.09
N TYR A 166 -16.55 11.60 -4.15
CA TYR A 166 -16.43 12.03 -2.75
C TYR A 166 -14.99 12.27 -2.29
N LYS A 167 -14.00 11.77 -3.04
CA LYS A 167 -12.58 11.88 -2.65
C LYS A 167 -11.74 12.64 -3.66
N ALA A 168 -12.32 13.17 -4.74
CA ALA A 168 -11.59 13.90 -5.79
C ALA A 168 -10.68 15.03 -5.26
N ASP A 169 -11.12 15.76 -4.22
CA ASP A 169 -10.29 16.82 -3.62
C ASP A 169 -9.01 16.29 -2.96
N LYS A 170 -8.98 15.02 -2.55
CA LYS A 170 -7.79 14.36 -1.98
C LYS A 170 -6.71 14.07 -3.03
N TYR A 171 -7.03 14.20 -4.32
CA TYR A 171 -6.06 14.01 -5.42
C TYR A 171 -5.45 15.33 -5.91
N ARG A 172 -5.76 16.47 -5.27
CA ARG A 172 -5.19 17.79 -5.60
C ARG A 172 -3.87 18.08 -4.87
N THR A 173 -3.08 17.04 -4.61
CA THR A 173 -1.82 17.15 -3.86
C THR A 173 -0.63 17.43 -4.79
N ASP A 174 -0.61 16.80 -5.96
CA ASP A 174 0.44 16.89 -6.96
C ASP A 174 -0.04 16.37 -8.32
N ALA A 175 0.81 16.51 -9.34
CA ALA A 175 0.48 16.12 -10.72
C ALA A 175 0.26 14.60 -10.89
N ILE A 176 0.92 13.75 -10.09
CA ILE A 176 0.78 12.30 -10.16
C ILE A 176 -0.61 11.91 -9.63
N ALA A 177 -1.01 12.46 -8.49
CA ALA A 177 -2.33 12.23 -7.91
C ALA A 177 -3.46 12.71 -8.84
N GLU A 178 -3.30 13.90 -9.43
CA GLU A 178 -4.28 14.40 -10.40
C GLU A 178 -4.36 13.49 -11.63
N HIS A 179 -3.23 12.99 -12.12
CA HIS A 179 -3.22 12.06 -13.25
C HIS A 179 -3.88 10.72 -12.91
N HIS A 180 -3.66 10.19 -11.70
CA HIS A 180 -4.36 8.99 -11.20
C HIS A 180 -5.89 9.19 -11.17
N LEU A 181 -6.37 10.35 -10.73
CA LEU A 181 -7.80 10.69 -10.74
C LEU A 181 -8.37 10.67 -12.17
N GLN A 182 -7.64 11.21 -13.15
CA GLN A 182 -8.04 11.16 -14.56
C GLN A 182 -8.02 9.73 -15.11
N LEU A 183 -7.05 8.91 -14.72
CA LEU A 183 -6.99 7.50 -15.10
C LEU A 183 -8.21 6.72 -14.58
N MET A 184 -8.61 6.93 -13.31
CA MET A 184 -9.83 6.36 -12.75
C MET A 184 -11.07 6.76 -13.55
N ARG A 185 -11.19 8.05 -13.89
CA ARG A 185 -12.31 8.59 -14.68
C ARG A 185 -12.38 7.97 -16.08
N ARG A 186 -11.25 7.88 -16.78
CA ARG A 186 -11.16 7.26 -18.12
C ARG A 186 -11.52 5.78 -18.07
N THR A 187 -10.99 5.06 -17.09
CA THR A 187 -11.22 3.62 -16.91
C THR A 187 -12.67 3.32 -16.61
N LEU A 188 -13.29 4.07 -15.68
CA LEU A 188 -14.73 3.96 -15.38
C LEU A 188 -15.58 4.15 -16.64
N ASN A 189 -15.35 5.22 -17.39
CA ASN A 189 -16.10 5.51 -18.62
C ASN A 189 -15.95 4.40 -19.67
N LYS A 190 -14.75 3.85 -19.83
CA LYS A 190 -14.48 2.74 -20.75
C LYS A 190 -15.25 1.48 -20.34
N LEU A 191 -15.23 1.12 -19.06
CA LEU A 191 -15.94 -0.04 -18.53
C LEU A 191 -17.46 0.09 -18.63
N LEU A 192 -18.03 1.28 -18.37
CA LEU A 192 -19.47 1.52 -18.55
C LEU A 192 -19.91 1.35 -20.00
N ARG A 193 -19.13 1.86 -20.96
CA ARG A 193 -19.39 1.66 -22.40
C ARG A 193 -19.29 0.19 -22.80
N MET A 194 -18.27 -0.52 -22.32
CA MET A 194 -18.05 -1.93 -22.63
C MET A 194 -19.11 -2.86 -22.03
N SER A 195 -19.69 -2.51 -20.89
CA SER A 195 -20.62 -3.37 -20.14
C SER A 195 -22.08 -3.05 -20.38
N ASN A 196 -22.41 -1.89 -20.96
CA ASN A 196 -23.78 -1.36 -21.08
C ASN A 196 -24.51 -1.27 -19.71
N VAL A 197 -23.74 -1.19 -18.62
CA VAL A 197 -24.26 -1.03 -17.26
C VAL A 197 -24.60 0.43 -17.01
N LYS A 198 -25.78 0.67 -16.43
CA LYS A 198 -26.16 1.97 -15.87
C LYS A 198 -25.85 1.97 -14.36
N LEU A 199 -24.81 2.70 -13.97
CA LEU A 199 -24.38 2.77 -12.57
C LEU A 199 -25.22 3.80 -11.81
N PRO A 200 -26.05 3.40 -10.82
CA PRO A 200 -26.92 4.32 -10.09
C PRO A 200 -26.13 5.34 -9.27
N ALA A 201 -26.80 6.37 -8.77
CA ALA A 201 -26.21 7.29 -7.79
C ALA A 201 -25.68 6.51 -6.59
N ILE A 202 -24.58 6.98 -6.01
CA ILE A 202 -24.03 6.37 -4.80
C ILE A 202 -24.92 6.80 -3.62
N PRO A 203 -25.51 5.86 -2.87
CA PRO A 203 -26.26 6.21 -1.68
C PRO A 203 -25.38 6.87 -0.61
N GLU A 204 -25.94 7.77 0.19
CA GLU A 204 -25.21 8.43 1.30
C GLU A 204 -24.67 7.44 2.34
N TRP A 205 -25.33 6.28 2.49
CA TRP A 205 -24.91 5.21 3.40
C TRP A 205 -23.90 4.22 2.79
N PHE A 206 -23.47 4.42 1.54
CA PHE A 206 -22.49 3.53 0.92
C PHE A 206 -21.11 3.71 1.56
N ILE A 207 -20.58 2.63 2.13
CA ILE A 207 -19.24 2.56 2.68
C ILE A 207 -18.48 1.51 1.86
N PRO A 208 -17.40 1.89 1.14
CA PRO A 208 -16.52 0.92 0.49
C PRO A 208 -16.01 -0.10 1.51
N ARG A 209 -15.88 -1.37 1.11
CA ARG A 209 -15.45 -2.44 2.02
C ARG A 209 -14.07 -2.16 2.63
N ASP A 210 -13.20 -1.51 1.88
CA ASP A 210 -11.86 -1.09 2.28
C ASP A 210 -11.84 0.13 3.23
N ASP A 211 -12.97 0.81 3.42
CA ASP A 211 -13.16 1.83 4.47
C ASP A 211 -13.74 1.25 5.77
N VAL A 212 -13.96 -0.07 5.83
CA VAL A 212 -14.42 -0.77 7.03
C VAL A 212 -13.24 -1.45 7.71
N ASP A 213 -12.68 -0.79 8.72
CA ASP A 213 -11.73 -1.43 9.63
C ASP A 213 -12.51 -2.32 10.62
N PHE A 214 -12.53 -3.62 10.36
CA PHE A 214 -12.88 -4.59 11.40
C PHE A 214 -11.70 -4.66 12.36
N ASN A 215 -11.84 -4.05 13.54
CA ASN A 215 -10.93 -4.26 14.65
C ASN A 215 -11.01 -5.74 15.07
N ALA A 216 -10.29 -6.61 14.37
CA ALA A 216 -10.07 -7.99 14.76
C ALA A 216 -8.94 -8.03 15.79
N ASN A 217 -9.19 -7.44 16.96
CA ASN A 217 -8.39 -7.59 18.17
C ASN A 217 -9.34 -7.44 19.38
N MET A 218 -10.02 -8.54 19.70
CA MET A 218 -10.38 -8.91 21.07
C MET A 218 -9.65 -10.21 21.41
#